data_AF-A0A953M5G4-F1
#
_entry.id   AF-A0A953M5G4-F1
#
_cell.length_a   1.000
_cell.length_b   1.000
_cell.length_c   1.000
_cell.angle_alpha   90.00
_cell.angle_beta   90.00
_cell.angle_gamma   90.00
#
_symmetry.space_group_name_H-M   'P 1'
#
loop_
_entity.id
_entity.type
_entity.pdbx_description
1 polymer ?
#
loop_
_entity_poly.entity_id
_entity_poly.type
_entity_poly.pdbx_seq_one_letter_code
_entity_poly.pdbx_strand_id
1 'polypeptide(L)'
;VLQSQSNNGSPDSRPEAWAKNVISVGGVQGRGTLDRGDDAWAGYASTGPALDGRIKPDMVMFNDGIWAPADGNDTDHRLFTGTSAATPAVAGHLAIMLEMWDAGLFAAQAQARQIQAEKVDEDEFIRPSVAMAKALMINSARPYGFEHVAEDLGRYRQGWGTPDLRRLRDDAGRTFVLDEREPLIQGGSWAGLFEVAPGEPDLRVTLVYDDPAGLPMAASAIVNDLDLRLTSPSGVVYHGNAGLHNTAWSSAGGVPDRVNTVENILIENPAPGPWLIGVHAHRVNEDADDSTPEFDVPFALVAAGAFASEAPVLSPVGVIPGTFPADGITVLEFDTAGFTPEADGVVMIESDAGQSSTPLVWTGGTRFVATLADLPCGSASGLRFRISTAGQATVRYPPDADGAIPVRVTDPDELEPIGDWETDAPIGLGSGWWEHGTPSGGGLRWDPPADADGDGVCWLTDNRAGLSDVSGGSVTLVSPVFDLHGVHEYALHCDLWVGCDDAGGAGEDTLAIDYSADEGATWSPLIQERATFRWVHREVDLTGVVAPGSLVRFRFTIADNPDDSITEAAVDGLRVVADRCAPCPADSDSDGDADLQDLHIFSEAFLAQAPSADFDEDGDVDL
;
A
#
# COMPACT_ATOMS: atom_id res chain seq x y z
N VAL A 1 15.46 -27.99 24.01
CA VAL A 1 14.67 -26.75 24.22
C VAL A 1 14.63 -26.29 25.67
N LEU A 2 14.39 -27.14 26.70
CA LEU A 2 14.30 -26.65 28.10
C LEU A 2 15.60 -26.83 28.89
N GLN A 3 15.91 -25.87 29.77
CA GLN A 3 17.04 -25.95 30.70
C GLN A 3 16.67 -25.38 32.07
N SER A 4 17.09 -26.03 33.15
CA SER A 4 16.78 -25.56 34.50
C SER A 4 17.79 -24.49 34.96
N GLN A 5 17.34 -23.46 35.67
CA GLN A 5 18.21 -22.37 36.14
C GLN A 5 19.28 -22.77 37.17
N SER A 6 19.17 -23.95 37.82
CA SER A 6 19.95 -24.34 39.02
C SER A 6 19.34 -23.83 40.33
N ASN A 7 19.96 -24.19 41.46
CA ASN A 7 19.40 -24.02 42.80
C ASN A 7 20.38 -23.30 43.75
N ASN A 8 21.07 -22.27 43.26
CA ASN A 8 22.10 -21.56 44.02
C ASN A 8 21.58 -20.29 44.72
N GLY A 9 20.28 -20.01 44.64
CA GLY A 9 19.66 -18.83 45.27
C GLY A 9 20.23 -17.49 44.80
N SER A 10 20.84 -17.45 43.62
CA SER A 10 21.55 -16.28 43.09
C SER A 10 21.52 -16.27 41.55
N PRO A 11 22.01 -15.20 40.90
CA PRO A 11 22.18 -15.19 39.45
C PRO A 11 23.22 -16.20 38.92
N ASP A 12 23.91 -16.95 39.78
CA ASP A 12 24.84 -18.01 39.40
C ASP A 12 24.06 -19.25 38.94
N SER A 13 23.67 -19.21 37.66
CA SER A 13 23.00 -20.30 36.95
C SER A 13 23.98 -21.13 36.14
N ARG A 14 23.56 -22.32 35.70
CA ARG A 14 24.35 -23.08 34.73
C ARG A 14 24.40 -22.34 33.39
N PRO A 15 25.53 -22.36 32.65
CA PRO A 15 25.67 -21.61 31.40
C PRO A 15 24.60 -21.95 30.36
N GLU A 16 24.14 -23.20 30.30
CA GLU A 16 23.12 -23.65 29.34
C GLU A 16 21.76 -23.01 29.59
N ALA A 17 21.47 -22.60 30.83
CA ALA A 17 20.23 -21.89 31.17
C ALA A 17 20.23 -20.43 30.69
N TRP A 18 21.40 -19.91 30.31
CA TRP A 18 21.55 -18.60 29.69
C TRP A 18 21.55 -18.64 28.16
N ALA A 19 21.42 -19.81 27.52
CA ALA A 19 21.28 -19.86 26.07
C ALA A 19 20.05 -19.04 25.60
N LYS A 20 20.17 -18.37 24.44
CA LYS A 20 19.14 -17.47 23.90
C LYS A 20 17.88 -18.25 23.51
N ASN A 21 18.08 -19.33 22.75
CA ASN A 21 17.01 -20.06 22.06
C ASN A 21 16.42 -21.21 22.91
N VAL A 22 16.81 -21.33 24.19
CA VAL A 22 16.19 -22.28 25.13
C VAL A 22 15.06 -21.64 25.92
N ILE A 23 14.16 -22.47 26.45
CA ILE A 23 13.24 -22.13 27.54
C ILE A 23 13.96 -22.43 28.87
N SER A 24 14.46 -21.39 29.51
CA SER A 24 15.07 -21.46 30.84
C SER A 24 14.00 -21.49 31.91
N VAL A 25 14.08 -22.47 32.82
CA VAL A 25 13.06 -22.74 33.83
C VAL A 25 13.61 -22.51 35.24
N GLY A 26 13.05 -21.52 35.92
CA GLY A 26 13.30 -21.24 37.33
C GLY A 26 12.38 -22.04 38.26
N GLY A 27 12.32 -21.62 39.52
CA GLY A 27 11.54 -22.33 40.54
C GLY A 27 10.87 -21.39 41.52
N VAL A 28 9.63 -21.71 41.87
CA VAL A 28 8.82 -21.05 42.90
C VAL A 28 8.34 -22.10 43.88
N GLN A 29 8.26 -21.76 45.16
CA GLN A 29 7.68 -22.63 46.18
C GLN A 29 6.17 -22.45 46.19
N GLY A 30 5.43 -23.51 45.86
CA GLY A 30 3.96 -23.53 45.85
C GLY A 30 3.34 -23.97 47.18
N ARG A 31 4.16 -24.41 48.15
CA ARG A 31 3.77 -24.79 49.52
C ARG A 31 2.68 -25.86 49.63
N GLY A 32 2.38 -26.55 48.53
CA GLY A 32 1.32 -27.54 48.43
C GLY A 32 -0.09 -26.96 48.59
N THR A 33 -0.30 -25.66 48.34
CA THR A 33 -1.62 -25.03 48.41
C THR A 33 -2.20 -24.73 47.02
N LEU A 34 -3.50 -24.42 46.95
CA LEU A 34 -4.15 -23.96 45.72
C LEU A 34 -4.08 -22.43 45.58
N ASP A 35 -3.82 -21.72 46.69
CA ASP A 35 -3.67 -20.28 46.68
C ASP A 35 -2.29 -19.94 46.13
N ARG A 36 -2.21 -19.00 45.19
CA ARG A 36 -0.92 -18.52 44.67
C ARG A 36 -0.41 -17.31 45.42
N GLY A 37 -1.21 -16.74 46.33
CA GLY A 37 -0.84 -15.58 47.13
C GLY A 37 0.22 -15.88 48.19
N ASP A 38 0.46 -17.16 48.52
CA ASP A 38 1.53 -17.59 49.42
C ASP A 38 2.75 -18.21 48.71
N ASP A 39 2.69 -18.28 47.37
CA ASP A 39 3.80 -18.70 46.52
C ASP A 39 4.96 -17.70 46.63
N ALA A 40 6.19 -18.20 46.67
CA ALA A 40 7.38 -17.37 46.86
C ALA A 40 8.61 -17.97 46.18
N TRP A 41 9.54 -17.14 45.71
CA TRP A 41 10.84 -17.64 45.23
C TRP A 41 11.64 -18.26 46.37
N ALA A 42 11.55 -17.66 47.56
CA ALA A 42 12.07 -18.18 48.82
C ALA A 42 13.57 -18.53 48.80
N GLY A 43 14.35 -17.87 47.93
CA GLY A 43 15.81 -17.94 47.94
C GLY A 43 16.45 -19.22 47.40
N TYR A 44 15.68 -20.16 46.85
CA TYR A 44 16.21 -21.48 46.50
C TYR A 44 16.65 -21.59 45.03
N ALA A 45 15.81 -21.19 44.09
CA ALA A 45 16.13 -21.28 42.66
C ALA A 45 17.17 -20.23 42.26
N SER A 46 18.08 -20.56 41.35
CA SER A 46 18.90 -19.52 40.70
C SER A 46 18.02 -18.61 39.85
N THR A 47 18.49 -17.38 39.64
CA THR A 47 17.71 -16.28 39.04
C THR A 47 18.44 -15.73 37.83
N GLY A 48 17.82 -14.79 37.12
CA GLY A 48 18.54 -13.86 36.27
C GLY A 48 19.01 -12.61 37.03
N PRO A 49 19.41 -11.56 36.28
CA PRO A 49 19.62 -11.59 34.83
C PRO A 49 20.70 -12.61 34.43
N ALA A 50 20.73 -13.00 33.16
CA ALA A 50 21.94 -13.60 32.61
C ALA A 50 23.12 -12.62 32.74
N LEU A 51 24.36 -13.10 32.58
CA LEU A 51 25.55 -12.26 32.76
C LEU A 51 25.56 -11.01 31.88
N ASP A 52 24.93 -11.09 30.70
CA ASP A 52 24.78 -10.01 29.72
C ASP A 52 23.49 -9.19 29.88
N GLY A 53 22.76 -9.35 30.99
CA GLY A 53 21.59 -8.54 31.33
C GLY A 53 20.23 -9.11 30.89
N ARG A 54 20.22 -10.19 30.11
CA ARG A 54 18.99 -10.82 29.60
C ARG A 54 18.07 -11.30 30.71
N ILE A 55 16.76 -11.22 30.46
CA ILE A 55 15.71 -11.77 31.29
C ILE A 55 15.80 -13.29 31.26
N LYS A 56 16.20 -13.85 32.40
CA LYS A 56 16.12 -15.27 32.71
C LYS A 56 15.59 -15.43 34.14
N PRO A 57 14.89 -16.54 34.50
CA PRO A 57 14.40 -17.57 33.59
C PRO A 57 13.37 -17.01 32.59
N ASP A 58 13.05 -17.79 31.55
CA ASP A 58 11.90 -17.47 30.69
C ASP A 58 10.59 -17.80 31.40
N MET A 59 10.54 -18.90 32.16
CA MET A 59 9.36 -19.36 32.90
C MET A 59 9.71 -19.94 34.27
N VAL A 60 8.72 -20.12 35.14
CA VAL A 60 8.88 -20.81 36.42
C VAL A 60 7.82 -21.88 36.62
N MET A 61 8.13 -22.85 37.47
CA MET A 61 7.16 -23.82 37.97
C MET A 61 7.50 -24.24 39.40
N PHE A 62 6.60 -24.97 40.06
CA PHE A 62 6.79 -25.41 41.43
C PHE A 62 8.05 -26.25 41.59
N ASN A 63 8.85 -25.90 42.60
CA ASN A 63 10.14 -26.53 42.86
C ASN A 63 10.23 -27.16 44.25
N ASP A 64 9.16 -27.23 45.04
CA ASP A 64 9.16 -27.71 46.41
C ASP A 64 8.24 -28.92 46.61
N GLY A 65 8.83 -30.05 47.02
CA GLY A 65 8.05 -31.19 47.49
C GLY A 65 7.16 -31.83 46.43
N ILE A 66 7.64 -31.91 45.19
CA ILE A 66 6.90 -32.54 44.09
C ILE A 66 7.00 -34.06 44.22
N TRP A 67 5.86 -34.75 44.27
CA TRP A 67 5.84 -36.21 44.18
C TRP A 67 6.26 -36.65 42.78
N ALA A 68 7.39 -37.36 42.70
CA ALA A 68 7.94 -37.89 41.46
C ALA A 68 8.17 -39.41 41.58
N PRO A 69 8.11 -40.16 40.46
CA PRO A 69 8.45 -41.58 40.45
C PRO A 69 9.84 -41.84 41.02
N ALA A 70 9.99 -42.94 41.74
CA ALA A 70 11.26 -43.43 42.28
C ALA A 70 11.57 -44.84 41.75
N ASP A 71 12.83 -45.27 41.85
CA ASP A 71 13.36 -46.47 41.22
C ASP A 71 13.28 -47.73 42.09
N GLY A 72 12.57 -47.68 43.22
CA GLY A 72 12.42 -48.82 44.12
C GLY A 72 11.43 -49.89 43.65
N ASN A 73 10.30 -49.51 43.05
CA ASN A 73 9.27 -50.39 42.44
C ASN A 73 8.19 -49.59 41.68
N ASP A 74 7.25 -50.30 41.01
CA ASP A 74 6.18 -49.72 40.17
C ASP A 74 5.19 -48.78 40.90
N THR A 75 5.18 -48.78 42.23
CA THR A 75 4.35 -47.88 43.06
C THR A 75 5.17 -46.84 43.82
N ASP A 76 6.49 -46.82 43.60
CA ASP A 76 7.41 -46.01 44.39
C ASP A 76 7.44 -44.55 43.93
N HIS A 77 7.36 -43.65 44.92
CA HIS A 77 7.37 -42.22 44.71
C HIS A 77 8.19 -41.55 45.81
N ARG A 78 8.86 -40.45 45.47
CA ARG A 78 9.60 -39.63 46.44
C ARG A 78 9.32 -38.16 46.23
N LEU A 79 9.52 -37.37 47.29
CA LEU A 79 9.53 -35.92 47.17
C LEU A 79 10.80 -35.48 46.43
N PHE A 80 10.62 -34.66 45.40
CA PHE A 80 11.67 -34.09 44.57
C PHE A 80 11.54 -32.57 44.56
N THR A 81 12.68 -31.91 44.77
CA THR A 81 12.77 -30.46 44.97
C THR A 81 13.85 -29.89 44.06
N GLY A 82 13.62 -28.67 43.59
CA GLY A 82 14.51 -27.83 42.82
C GLY A 82 14.03 -27.56 41.39
N THR A 83 14.74 -26.69 40.69
CA THR A 83 14.44 -26.37 39.28
C THR A 83 14.47 -27.61 38.39
N SER A 84 15.16 -28.67 38.82
CA SER A 84 15.13 -30.00 38.20
C SER A 84 13.76 -30.68 38.28
N ALA A 85 12.92 -30.35 39.27
CA ALA A 85 11.51 -30.77 39.35
C ALA A 85 10.59 -29.84 38.55
N ALA A 86 10.88 -28.54 38.54
CA ALA A 86 10.12 -27.54 37.79
C ALA A 86 10.24 -27.72 36.26
N THR A 87 11.45 -28.03 35.76
CA THR A 87 11.74 -28.16 34.32
C THR A 87 10.92 -29.24 33.61
N PRO A 88 10.85 -30.50 34.10
CA PRO A 88 10.01 -31.51 33.46
C PRO A 88 8.52 -31.19 33.55
N ALA A 89 8.07 -30.44 34.58
CA ALA A 89 6.69 -29.96 34.63
C ALA A 89 6.40 -28.99 33.47
N VAL A 90 7.28 -28.01 33.20
CA VAL A 90 7.16 -27.13 32.02
C VAL A 90 7.28 -27.92 30.72
N ALA A 91 8.13 -28.95 30.65
CA ALA A 91 8.25 -29.81 29.47
C ALA A 91 6.93 -30.56 29.17
N GLY A 92 6.22 -31.03 30.20
CA GLY A 92 4.88 -31.61 30.04
C GLY A 92 3.86 -30.60 29.52
N HIS A 93 3.94 -29.34 29.95
CA HIS A 93 3.07 -28.28 29.42
C HIS A 93 3.39 -27.98 27.95
N LEU A 94 4.68 -27.92 27.60
CA LEU A 94 5.11 -27.74 26.22
C LEU A 94 4.61 -28.89 25.32
N ALA A 95 4.62 -30.13 25.81
CA ALA A 95 4.08 -31.27 25.07
C ALA A 95 2.58 -31.13 24.79
N ILE A 96 1.80 -30.66 25.75
CA ILE A 96 0.35 -30.41 25.56
C ILE A 96 0.12 -29.23 24.60
N MET A 97 0.94 -28.18 24.67
CA MET A 97 0.86 -27.08 23.71
C MET A 97 1.11 -27.57 22.28
N LEU A 98 2.11 -28.44 22.08
CA LEU A 98 2.39 -29.04 20.78
C LEU A 98 1.22 -29.92 20.28
N GLU A 99 0.54 -30.63 21.18
CA GLU A 99 -0.69 -31.38 20.84
C GLU A 99 -1.82 -30.42 20.42
N MET A 100 -2.00 -29.30 21.12
CA MET A 100 -2.99 -28.27 20.75
C MET A 100 -2.69 -27.65 19.37
N TRP A 101 -1.42 -27.40 19.07
CA TRP A 101 -0.99 -26.90 17.78
C TRP A 101 -1.34 -27.86 16.64
N ASP A 102 -0.96 -29.14 16.78
CA ASP A 102 -1.24 -30.16 15.77
C ASP A 102 -2.74 -30.41 15.57
N ALA A 103 -3.52 -30.29 16.66
CA ALA A 103 -4.98 -30.33 16.61
C ALA A 103 -5.63 -29.11 15.92
N GLY A 104 -4.85 -28.12 15.48
CA GLY A 104 -5.33 -26.95 14.73
C GLY A 104 -6.03 -25.90 15.56
N LEU A 105 -5.70 -25.81 16.84
CA LEU A 105 -6.36 -24.86 17.73
C LEU A 105 -6.18 -23.40 17.29
N PHE A 106 -5.09 -23.09 16.57
CA PHE A 106 -4.78 -21.76 16.06
C PHE A 106 -5.21 -21.52 14.60
N ALA A 107 -5.66 -22.57 13.89
CA ALA A 107 -5.94 -22.58 12.45
C ALA A 107 -6.99 -21.57 11.98
N ALA A 108 -7.85 -21.10 12.88
CA ALA A 108 -8.87 -20.12 12.54
C ALA A 108 -8.29 -18.79 12.05
N GLN A 109 -7.03 -18.48 12.40
CA GLN A 109 -6.32 -17.28 12.00
C GLN A 109 -5.66 -17.41 10.62
N ALA A 110 -5.73 -16.36 9.80
CA ALA A 110 -5.38 -16.37 8.38
C ALA A 110 -4.00 -17.01 8.06
N GLN A 111 -2.98 -16.79 8.90
CA GLN A 111 -1.65 -17.40 8.71
C GLN A 111 -1.51 -18.83 9.27
N ALA A 112 -2.12 -19.13 10.42
CA ALA A 112 -2.14 -20.50 10.96
C ALA A 112 -2.88 -21.48 10.02
N ARG A 113 -3.87 -20.98 9.27
CA ARG A 113 -4.60 -21.73 8.25
C ARG A 113 -3.71 -22.10 7.06
N GLN A 114 -2.74 -21.26 6.71
CA GLN A 114 -1.75 -21.54 5.67
C GLN A 114 -0.68 -22.54 6.15
N ILE A 115 -0.24 -22.42 7.42
CA ILE A 115 0.61 -23.43 8.08
C ILE A 115 -0.05 -24.80 8.01
N GLN A 116 -1.35 -24.89 8.30
CA GLN A 116 -2.07 -26.17 8.20
C GLN A 116 -2.42 -26.62 6.79
N ALA A 117 -2.51 -25.71 5.82
CA ALA A 117 -2.76 -26.05 4.43
C ALA A 117 -1.55 -26.74 3.76
N GLU A 118 -0.36 -26.66 4.35
CA GLU A 118 0.84 -27.36 3.90
C GLU A 118 0.93 -28.81 4.38
N LYS A 119 -0.03 -29.31 5.18
CA LYS A 119 -0.18 -30.76 5.43
C LYS A 119 -0.42 -31.48 4.11
N VAL A 120 0.57 -32.23 3.65
CA VAL A 120 0.44 -33.07 2.45
C VAL A 120 -0.20 -34.42 2.81
N ASP A 121 -0.08 -34.84 4.07
CA ASP A 121 -0.68 -36.05 4.64
C ASP A 121 -1.39 -35.74 5.98
N GLU A 122 -2.52 -36.39 6.27
CA GLU A 122 -3.25 -36.21 7.53
C GLU A 122 -2.44 -36.74 8.74
N ASP A 123 -1.53 -37.69 8.51
CA ASP A 123 -0.60 -38.23 9.52
C ASP A 123 0.66 -37.35 9.73
N GLU A 124 0.85 -36.28 8.96
CA GLU A 124 2.00 -35.39 9.08
C GLU A 124 1.83 -34.43 10.26
N PHE A 125 2.74 -34.53 11.23
CA PHE A 125 2.77 -33.66 12.42
C PHE A 125 3.44 -32.32 12.06
N ILE A 126 2.66 -31.26 11.84
CA ILE A 126 3.22 -29.92 11.62
C ILE A 126 3.73 -29.38 12.95
N ARG A 127 5.04 -29.17 13.05
CA ARG A 127 5.67 -28.60 14.23
C ARG A 127 5.69 -27.08 14.12
N PRO A 128 5.30 -26.34 15.18
CA PRO A 128 5.69 -24.94 15.24
C PRO A 128 7.21 -24.86 15.34
N SER A 129 7.78 -23.73 14.93
CA SER A 129 9.18 -23.45 15.22
C SER A 129 9.46 -23.43 16.73
N VAL A 130 10.73 -23.49 17.10
CA VAL A 130 11.14 -23.37 18.51
C VAL A 130 10.79 -21.97 19.04
N ALA A 131 10.97 -20.93 18.22
CA ALA A 131 10.60 -19.56 18.54
C ALA A 131 9.09 -19.44 18.81
N MET A 132 8.24 -20.02 17.95
CA MET A 132 6.78 -20.00 18.11
C MET A 132 6.30 -20.77 19.34
N ALA A 133 6.84 -21.97 19.55
CA ALA A 133 6.56 -22.76 20.74
C ALA A 133 6.89 -21.99 22.03
N LYS A 134 8.02 -21.27 22.03
CA LYS A 134 8.42 -20.40 23.13
C LYS A 134 7.51 -19.18 23.27
N ALA A 135 7.17 -18.52 22.16
CA ALA A 135 6.30 -17.35 22.15
C ALA A 135 4.90 -17.66 22.71
N LEU A 136 4.27 -18.76 22.29
CA LEU A 136 2.95 -19.18 22.80
C LEU A 136 2.96 -19.46 24.31
N MET A 137 4.00 -20.17 24.78
CA MET A 137 4.16 -20.48 26.20
C MET A 137 4.36 -19.21 27.04
N ILE A 138 5.09 -18.22 26.53
CA ILE A 138 5.34 -16.93 27.19
C ILE A 138 4.11 -16.02 27.16
N ASN A 139 3.46 -15.87 26.01
CA ASN A 139 2.32 -14.98 25.82
C ASN A 139 1.14 -15.40 26.72
N SER A 140 0.88 -16.70 26.78
CA SER A 140 -0.16 -17.29 27.63
C SER A 140 0.24 -17.41 29.11
N ALA A 141 1.50 -17.15 29.47
CA ALA A 141 1.98 -17.37 30.83
C ALA A 141 1.19 -16.54 31.86
N ARG A 142 1.04 -17.13 33.04
CA ARG A 142 0.39 -16.50 34.18
C ARG A 142 1.45 -15.94 35.15
N PRO A 143 1.70 -14.62 35.13
CA PRO A 143 2.65 -14.02 36.05
C PRO A 143 2.15 -14.09 37.49
N TYR A 144 3.08 -14.00 38.43
CA TYR A 144 2.84 -13.62 39.81
C TYR A 144 2.77 -12.10 39.92
N GLY A 145 1.99 -11.61 40.90
CA GLY A 145 1.89 -10.19 41.16
C GLY A 145 3.22 -9.58 41.57
N PHE A 146 3.47 -8.34 41.15
CA PHE A 146 4.67 -7.56 41.50
C PHE A 146 4.57 -6.89 42.88
N GLU A 147 3.46 -7.13 43.59
CA GLU A 147 3.09 -6.49 44.85
C GLU A 147 3.46 -7.32 46.09
N HIS A 148 3.86 -8.58 45.93
CA HIS A 148 4.34 -9.41 47.04
C HIS A 148 5.79 -9.07 47.40
N VAL A 149 5.99 -8.62 48.66
CA VAL A 149 7.27 -8.21 49.30
C VAL A 149 8.31 -7.73 48.28
N ALA A 150 8.02 -6.56 47.70
CA ALA A 150 8.81 -5.83 46.70
C ALA A 150 10.18 -6.47 46.40
N GLU A 151 10.20 -7.33 45.37
CA GLU A 151 11.34 -8.00 44.73
C GLU A 151 11.25 -9.54 44.68
N ASP A 152 10.61 -10.26 45.61
CA ASP A 152 10.74 -11.74 45.68
C ASP A 152 10.30 -12.50 44.42
N LEU A 153 9.31 -11.97 43.68
CA LEU A 153 8.88 -12.51 42.39
C LEU A 153 9.05 -11.48 41.27
N GLY A 154 10.14 -10.70 41.28
CA GLY A 154 10.48 -9.81 40.16
C GLY A 154 10.75 -10.55 38.84
N ARG A 155 10.84 -9.82 37.71
CA ARG A 155 11.01 -10.40 36.37
C ARG A 155 12.18 -11.38 36.26
N TYR A 156 13.31 -11.10 36.92
CA TYR A 156 14.48 -11.98 36.94
C TYR A 156 14.34 -13.23 37.82
N ARG A 157 13.25 -13.36 38.59
CA ARG A 157 12.98 -14.54 39.43
C ARG A 157 11.87 -15.39 38.82
N GLN A 158 10.77 -14.76 38.41
CA GLN A 158 9.62 -15.45 37.83
C GLN A 158 9.62 -15.57 36.30
N GLY A 159 10.50 -14.84 35.60
CA GLY A 159 10.44 -14.73 34.15
C GLY A 159 9.09 -14.16 33.70
N TRP A 160 8.47 -14.79 32.72
CA TRP A 160 7.14 -14.44 32.24
C TRP A 160 6.00 -15.08 33.05
N GLY A 161 6.33 -15.95 34.01
CA GLY A 161 5.38 -16.59 34.92
C GLY A 161 5.32 -18.10 34.78
N THR A 162 4.22 -18.70 35.25
CA THR A 162 3.94 -20.14 35.09
C THR A 162 3.20 -20.41 33.79
N PRO A 163 3.43 -21.54 33.10
CA PRO A 163 2.62 -21.93 31.93
C PRO A 163 1.12 -21.96 32.26
N ASP A 164 0.27 -21.45 31.36
CA ASP A 164 -1.20 -21.49 31.50
C ASP A 164 -1.86 -22.02 30.23
N LEU A 165 -1.96 -23.34 30.14
CA LEU A 165 -2.57 -24.02 28.99
C LEU A 165 -4.08 -23.80 28.90
N ARG A 166 -4.73 -23.44 30.01
CA ARG A 166 -6.17 -23.11 29.97
C ARG A 166 -6.36 -21.80 29.24
N ARG A 167 -5.57 -20.78 29.61
CA ARG A 167 -5.56 -19.51 28.90
C ARG A 167 -5.21 -19.70 27.42
N LEU A 168 -4.13 -20.42 27.13
CA LEU A 168 -3.71 -20.69 25.76
C LEU A 168 -4.84 -21.30 24.92
N ARG A 169 -5.57 -22.27 25.48
CA ARG A 169 -6.71 -22.92 24.82
C ARG A 169 -7.91 -21.98 24.66
N ASP A 170 -8.27 -21.28 25.73
CA ASP A 170 -9.47 -20.44 25.77
C ASP A 170 -9.32 -19.20 24.87
N ASP A 171 -8.08 -18.71 24.70
CA ASP A 171 -7.73 -17.58 23.85
C ASP A 171 -7.32 -17.99 22.42
N ALA A 172 -7.21 -19.29 22.10
CA ALA A 172 -6.67 -19.74 20.81
C ALA A 172 -7.43 -19.15 19.59
N GLY A 173 -8.76 -19.04 19.68
CA GLY A 173 -9.59 -18.44 18.63
C GLY A 173 -9.40 -16.93 18.45
N ARG A 174 -8.72 -16.27 19.39
CA ARG A 174 -8.43 -14.83 19.45
C ARG A 174 -6.94 -14.52 19.59
N THR A 175 -6.10 -15.47 19.20
CA THR A 175 -4.65 -15.36 19.25
C THR A 175 -4.10 -15.43 17.84
N PHE A 176 -3.58 -14.33 17.33
CA PHE A 176 -2.82 -14.30 16.09
C PHE A 176 -1.44 -14.94 16.28
N VAL A 177 -0.99 -15.66 15.27
CA VAL A 177 0.32 -16.31 15.22
C VAL A 177 0.94 -16.11 13.83
N LEU A 178 2.21 -15.69 13.81
CA LEU A 178 3.10 -15.63 12.63
C LEU A 178 4.35 -16.44 12.97
N ASP A 179 4.66 -17.48 12.20
CA ASP A 179 5.75 -18.42 12.45
C ASP A 179 6.75 -18.44 11.29
N GLU A 180 7.92 -17.81 11.44
CA GLU A 180 9.14 -17.93 10.61
C GLU A 180 8.99 -17.73 9.08
N ARG A 181 7.90 -17.14 8.61
CA ARG A 181 7.59 -17.02 7.16
C ARG A 181 8.03 -15.73 6.49
N GLU A 182 8.27 -14.69 7.28
CA GLU A 182 8.63 -13.37 6.78
C GLU A 182 9.97 -12.95 7.41
N PRO A 183 11.08 -13.64 7.06
CA PRO A 183 12.37 -13.32 7.66
C PRO A 183 12.76 -11.89 7.32
N LEU A 184 13.41 -11.21 8.27
CA LEU A 184 13.79 -9.83 8.12
C LEU A 184 15.29 -9.71 7.81
N ILE A 185 15.61 -9.01 6.73
CA ILE A 185 16.95 -8.55 6.42
C ILE A 185 17.29 -7.27 7.21
N GLN A 186 18.56 -6.86 7.22
CA GLN A 186 19.02 -5.61 7.84
C GLN A 186 18.13 -4.40 7.46
N GLY A 187 17.57 -3.72 8.46
CA GLY A 187 16.69 -2.56 8.27
C GLY A 187 15.27 -2.90 7.80
N GLY A 188 15.01 -4.17 7.47
CA GLY A 188 13.68 -4.67 7.12
C GLY A 188 12.70 -4.55 8.28
N SER A 189 11.41 -4.51 7.96
CA SER A 189 10.35 -4.42 8.97
C SER A 189 9.10 -5.18 8.53
N TRP A 190 8.41 -5.74 9.50
CA TRP A 190 7.08 -6.32 9.36
C TRP A 190 6.07 -5.49 10.15
N ALA A 191 4.82 -5.43 9.68
CA ALA A 191 3.75 -4.84 10.46
C ALA A 191 2.37 -5.41 10.12
N GLY A 192 1.48 -5.40 11.10
CA GLY A 192 0.07 -5.78 10.95
C GLY A 192 -0.84 -4.91 11.81
N LEU A 193 -2.05 -4.66 11.31
CA LEU A 193 -3.11 -4.00 12.07
C LEU A 193 -4.02 -5.03 12.71
N PHE A 194 -4.38 -4.77 13.96
CA PHE A 194 -5.10 -5.70 14.80
C PHE A 194 -6.25 -5.00 15.50
N GLU A 195 -7.45 -5.54 15.37
CA GLU A 195 -8.64 -5.02 16.04
C GLU A 195 -8.75 -5.61 17.44
N VAL A 196 -8.84 -4.71 18.43
CA VAL A 196 -9.14 -5.05 19.82
C VAL A 196 -10.63 -4.84 20.08
N ALA A 197 -11.30 -5.89 20.55
CA ALA A 197 -12.72 -5.83 20.85
C ALA A 197 -13.02 -4.99 22.12
N PRO A 198 -14.19 -4.33 22.21
CA PRO A 198 -14.62 -3.64 23.42
C PRO A 198 -14.63 -4.55 24.65
N GLY A 199 -13.94 -4.11 25.71
CA GLY A 199 -13.91 -4.81 26.99
C GLY A 199 -12.90 -5.96 27.06
N GLU A 200 -11.97 -6.07 26.12
CA GLU A 200 -10.85 -7.01 26.22
C GLU A 200 -10.04 -6.71 27.50
N PRO A 201 -9.73 -7.71 28.35
CA PRO A 201 -9.07 -7.48 29.64
C PRO A 201 -7.58 -7.14 29.50
N ASP A 202 -6.91 -7.72 28.50
CA ASP A 202 -5.52 -7.45 28.19
C ASP A 202 -5.19 -7.72 26.71
N LEU A 203 -4.23 -6.96 26.18
CA LEU A 203 -3.59 -7.22 24.89
C LEU A 203 -2.15 -7.63 25.14
N ARG A 204 -1.75 -8.79 24.61
CA ARG A 204 -0.42 -9.36 24.81
C ARG A 204 0.25 -9.64 23.49
N VAL A 205 1.37 -8.97 23.23
CA VAL A 205 2.18 -9.16 22.03
C VAL A 205 3.56 -9.69 22.43
N THR A 206 3.96 -10.82 21.89
CA THR A 206 5.22 -11.50 22.19
C THR A 206 5.97 -11.79 20.90
N LEU A 207 7.16 -11.21 20.78
CA LEU A 207 8.14 -11.49 19.74
C LEU A 207 9.21 -12.43 20.30
N VAL A 208 9.54 -13.48 19.54
CA VAL A 208 10.67 -14.36 19.81
C VAL A 208 11.38 -14.62 18.49
N TYR A 209 12.71 -14.57 18.48
CA TYR A 209 13.49 -14.95 17.31
C TYR A 209 14.67 -15.84 17.72
N ASP A 210 15.04 -16.75 16.83
CA ASP A 210 16.18 -17.63 17.02
C ASP A 210 17.44 -16.90 16.58
N ASP A 211 18.29 -16.56 17.56
CA ASP A 211 19.46 -15.72 17.33
C ASP A 211 20.72 -16.61 17.21
N PRO A 212 21.62 -16.39 16.23
CA PRO A 212 22.83 -17.17 16.05
C PRO A 212 23.71 -17.26 17.30
N ALA A 213 24.60 -18.25 17.38
CA ALA A 213 25.40 -18.44 18.58
C ALA A 213 26.30 -17.22 18.87
N GLY A 214 26.07 -16.55 19.99
CA GLY A 214 26.90 -15.42 20.42
C GLY A 214 28.32 -15.83 20.78
N LEU A 215 29.28 -14.91 20.63
CA LEU A 215 30.67 -15.15 20.98
C LEU A 215 30.84 -15.37 22.50
N PRO A 216 31.59 -16.41 22.93
CA PRO A 216 31.88 -16.61 24.34
C PRO A 216 32.54 -15.37 24.98
N MET A 217 32.06 -14.97 26.16
CA MET A 217 32.52 -13.79 26.90
C MET A 217 32.31 -12.43 26.23
N ALA A 218 31.51 -12.33 25.16
CA ALA A 218 31.07 -11.04 24.66
C ALA A 218 30.23 -10.31 25.73
N ALA A 219 30.33 -8.98 25.77
CA ALA A 219 29.57 -8.16 26.71
C ALA A 219 28.05 -8.22 26.44
N SER A 220 27.67 -8.51 25.18
CA SER A 220 26.31 -8.82 24.76
C SER A 220 26.32 -10.18 24.06
N ALA A 221 25.40 -11.07 24.43
CA ALA A 221 25.30 -12.36 23.75
C ALA A 221 24.42 -12.29 22.49
N ILE A 222 23.60 -11.26 22.30
CA ILE A 222 22.76 -11.14 21.10
C ILE A 222 23.62 -10.82 19.87
N VAL A 223 23.31 -11.45 18.75
CA VAL A 223 24.02 -11.21 17.48
C VAL A 223 23.14 -10.30 16.61
N ASN A 224 21.89 -10.73 16.43
CA ASN A 224 20.83 -10.00 15.76
C ASN A 224 19.90 -9.31 16.78
N ASP A 225 19.29 -8.22 16.33
CA ASP A 225 18.55 -7.26 17.16
C ASP A 225 17.25 -6.90 16.43
N LEU A 226 16.14 -7.47 16.89
CA LEU A 226 14.79 -7.19 16.37
C LEU A 226 13.99 -6.42 17.42
N ASP A 227 13.37 -5.32 17.01
CA ASP A 227 12.59 -4.44 17.86
C ASP A 227 11.09 -4.69 17.70
N LEU A 228 10.39 -4.98 18.80
CA LEU A 228 8.92 -5.00 18.85
C LEU A 228 8.38 -3.60 19.17
N ARG A 229 7.38 -3.17 18.39
CA ARG A 229 6.67 -1.90 18.57
C ARG A 229 5.17 -2.12 18.50
N LEU A 230 4.42 -1.47 19.38
CA LEU A 230 2.96 -1.45 19.38
C LEU A 230 2.47 0.00 19.41
N THR A 231 1.51 0.35 18.54
CA THR A 231 0.88 1.68 18.52
C THR A 231 -0.61 1.55 18.76
N SER A 232 -1.12 2.29 19.76
CA SER A 232 -2.54 2.34 20.10
C SER A 232 -3.37 3.13 19.08
N PRO A 233 -4.72 3.00 19.08
CA PRO A 233 -5.60 3.82 18.25
C PRO A 233 -5.43 5.34 18.44
N SER A 234 -4.90 5.75 19.60
CA SER A 234 -4.66 7.16 19.94
C SER A 234 -3.26 7.67 19.56
N GLY A 235 -2.43 6.83 18.92
CA GLY A 235 -1.05 7.15 18.55
C GLY A 235 -0.01 6.92 19.65
N VAL A 236 -0.40 6.49 20.85
CA VAL A 236 0.57 6.12 21.91
C VAL A 236 1.39 4.90 21.48
N VAL A 237 2.71 5.02 21.56
CA VAL A 237 3.68 3.99 21.18
C VAL A 237 4.19 3.23 22.41
N TYR A 238 4.44 1.93 22.26
CA TYR A 238 5.06 1.06 23.24
C TYR A 238 6.19 0.29 22.56
N HIS A 239 7.31 0.14 23.27
CA HIS A 239 8.44 -0.70 22.84
C HIS A 239 8.50 -2.00 23.63
N GLY A 240 9.06 -3.05 23.02
CA GLY A 240 9.27 -4.33 23.67
C GLY A 240 10.00 -4.19 25.00
N ASN A 241 9.50 -4.91 26.01
CA ASN A 241 10.01 -4.94 27.38
C ASN A 241 10.02 -3.59 28.14
N ALA A 242 9.58 -2.49 27.53
CA ALA A 242 9.54 -1.17 28.17
C ALA A 242 8.68 -1.17 29.44
N GLY A 243 9.30 -0.92 30.59
CA GLY A 243 8.64 -0.92 31.91
C GLY A 243 8.42 -2.31 32.54
N LEU A 244 8.68 -3.40 31.83
CA LEU A 244 8.34 -4.77 32.26
C LEU A 244 9.36 -5.43 33.19
N HIS A 245 10.44 -4.73 33.58
CA HIS A 245 11.43 -5.25 34.53
C HIS A 245 10.85 -5.44 35.94
N ASN A 246 10.04 -4.50 36.42
CA ASN A 246 9.52 -4.49 37.79
C ASN A 246 8.00 -4.32 37.85
N THR A 247 7.31 -4.40 36.71
CA THR A 247 5.86 -4.25 36.62
C THR A 247 5.25 -5.31 35.70
N ALA A 248 3.95 -5.54 35.84
CA ALA A 248 3.20 -6.48 35.01
C ALA A 248 2.89 -5.95 33.61
N TRP A 249 2.88 -4.62 33.43
CA TRP A 249 2.31 -3.97 32.27
C TRP A 249 3.32 -3.01 31.62
N SER A 250 3.26 -2.91 30.30
CA SER A 250 4.17 -2.06 29.53
C SER A 250 3.94 -0.58 29.83
N SER A 251 5.04 0.18 29.85
CA SER A 251 4.99 1.63 29.95
C SER A 251 4.91 2.25 28.56
N ALA A 252 4.09 3.30 28.41
CA ALA A 252 4.04 4.08 27.18
C ALA A 252 5.39 4.77 26.90
N GLY A 253 5.80 4.81 25.64
CA GLY A 253 7.11 5.26 25.19
C GLY A 253 8.20 4.25 25.54
N GLY A 254 9.32 4.76 26.07
CA GLY A 254 10.52 3.98 26.34
C GLY A 254 11.49 3.97 25.18
N VAL A 255 12.48 3.08 25.26
CA VAL A 255 13.43 2.80 24.18
C VAL A 255 13.31 1.31 23.84
N PRO A 256 13.60 0.90 22.61
CA PRO A 256 13.53 -0.50 22.26
C PRO A 256 14.64 -1.32 22.97
N ASP A 257 14.35 -2.59 23.23
CA ASP A 257 15.23 -3.48 23.99
C ASP A 257 16.44 -3.84 23.12
N ARG A 258 17.62 -3.93 23.72
CA ARG A 258 18.89 -4.18 23.01
C ARG A 258 19.64 -5.37 23.57
N VAL A 259 18.94 -6.17 24.38
CA VAL A 259 19.53 -7.20 25.22
C VAL A 259 18.81 -8.53 25.02
N ASN A 260 17.48 -8.53 24.86
CA ASN A 260 16.67 -9.74 24.86
C ASN A 260 16.23 -10.20 23.46
N THR A 261 16.33 -11.50 23.19
CA THR A 261 15.72 -12.14 22.00
C THR A 261 14.23 -12.47 22.17
N VAL A 262 13.65 -11.99 23.27
CA VAL A 262 12.25 -12.15 23.64
C VAL A 262 11.77 -10.79 24.06
N GLU A 263 10.86 -10.22 23.29
CA GLU A 263 10.23 -8.93 23.59
C GLU A 263 8.74 -9.11 23.83
N ASN A 264 8.24 -8.51 24.91
CA ASN A 264 6.82 -8.49 25.23
C ASN A 264 6.30 -7.05 25.30
N ILE A 265 5.08 -6.86 24.83
CA ILE A 265 4.27 -5.68 25.11
C ILE A 265 2.94 -6.17 25.71
N LEU A 266 2.65 -5.76 26.94
CA LEU A 266 1.50 -6.20 27.72
C LEU A 266 0.67 -4.98 28.13
N ILE A 267 -0.55 -4.88 27.63
CA ILE A 267 -1.46 -3.75 27.89
C ILE A 267 -2.64 -4.24 28.71
N GLU A 268 -2.88 -3.59 29.85
CA GLU A 268 -4.08 -3.83 30.67
C GLU A 268 -5.25 -2.99 30.16
N ASN A 269 -6.44 -3.59 30.04
CA ASN A 269 -7.66 -2.94 29.57
C ASN A 269 -7.42 -2.11 28.30
N PRO A 270 -6.92 -2.70 27.20
CA PRO A 270 -6.63 -1.98 25.97
C PRO A 270 -7.88 -1.25 25.44
N ALA A 271 -7.67 -0.07 24.88
CA ALA A 271 -8.73 0.65 24.20
C ALA A 271 -9.23 -0.17 22.99
N PRO A 272 -10.55 -0.24 22.75
CA PRO A 272 -11.08 -0.89 21.56
C PRO A 272 -10.68 -0.14 20.29
N GLY A 273 -10.61 -0.88 19.19
CA GLY A 273 -10.27 -0.36 17.87
C GLY A 273 -8.91 -0.85 17.36
N PRO A 274 -8.37 -0.19 16.32
CA PRO A 274 -7.21 -0.67 15.60
C PRO A 274 -5.88 -0.38 16.32
N TRP A 275 -5.10 -1.42 16.54
CA TRP A 275 -3.73 -1.38 17.08
C TRP A 275 -2.73 -1.84 16.03
N LEU A 276 -1.63 -1.10 15.86
CA LEU A 276 -0.58 -1.44 14.91
C LEU A 276 0.57 -2.16 15.63
N ILE A 277 0.84 -3.41 15.24
CA ILE A 277 2.00 -4.18 15.69
C ILE A 277 3.08 -4.08 14.60
N GLY A 278 4.32 -3.78 14.99
CA GLY A 278 5.47 -3.74 14.10
C GLY A 278 6.68 -4.47 14.68
N VAL A 279 7.45 -5.10 13.81
CA VAL A 279 8.74 -5.73 14.11
C VAL A 279 9.78 -5.12 13.19
N HIS A 280 10.89 -4.59 13.73
CA HIS A 280 11.93 -3.95 12.95
C HIS A 280 13.28 -4.63 13.17
N ALA A 281 13.96 -5.00 12.09
CA ALA A 281 15.30 -5.55 12.14
C ALA A 281 16.35 -4.44 12.27
N HIS A 282 16.59 -4.01 13.52
CA HIS A 282 17.58 -2.98 13.83
C HIS A 282 18.98 -3.39 13.41
N ARG A 283 19.35 -4.66 13.66
CA ARG A 283 20.66 -5.21 13.31
C ARG A 283 20.58 -6.69 12.95
N VAL A 284 21.10 -7.05 11.78
CA VAL A 284 21.27 -8.43 11.28
C VAL A 284 22.74 -8.60 10.92
N ASN A 285 23.51 -9.21 11.82
CA ASN A 285 24.96 -9.37 11.70
C ASN A 285 25.36 -10.76 11.18
N GLU A 286 24.53 -11.76 11.45
CA GLU A 286 24.71 -13.13 10.99
C GLU A 286 23.35 -13.66 10.54
N ASP A 287 23.37 -14.47 9.50
CA ASP A 287 22.21 -15.21 9.04
C ASP A 287 21.74 -16.21 10.13
N ALA A 288 20.44 -16.22 10.39
CA ALA A 288 19.80 -17.09 11.36
C ALA A 288 19.03 -18.27 10.71
N ASP A 289 18.87 -18.29 9.38
CA ASP A 289 18.26 -19.38 8.62
C ASP A 289 19.21 -19.91 7.55
N ASP A 290 19.89 -21.01 7.86
CA ASP A 290 20.84 -21.65 6.94
C ASP A 290 20.18 -22.33 5.72
N SER A 291 18.85 -22.29 5.62
CA SER A 291 18.09 -22.78 4.47
C SER A 291 18.03 -21.77 3.32
N THR A 292 18.33 -20.49 3.58
CA THR A 292 18.38 -19.43 2.56
C THR A 292 19.80 -18.85 2.42
N PRO A 293 20.18 -18.29 1.27
CA PRO A 293 21.46 -17.59 1.10
C PRO A 293 21.47 -16.14 1.62
N GLU A 294 20.29 -15.58 1.94
CA GLU A 294 20.14 -14.21 2.42
C GLU A 294 20.62 -14.04 3.87
N PHE A 295 21.11 -12.86 4.24
CA PHE A 295 21.36 -12.53 5.65
C PHE A 295 20.07 -12.07 6.29
N ASP A 296 19.34 -13.00 6.89
CA ASP A 296 18.02 -12.74 7.45
C ASP A 296 17.80 -13.35 8.84
N VAL A 297 16.67 -12.99 9.43
CA VAL A 297 16.26 -13.43 10.75
C VAL A 297 14.79 -13.82 10.72
N PRO A 298 14.46 -15.12 10.73
CA PRO A 298 13.10 -15.56 10.95
C PRO A 298 12.68 -15.26 12.39
N PHE A 299 11.40 -14.94 12.58
CA PHE A 299 10.86 -14.63 13.89
C PHE A 299 9.46 -15.22 14.06
N ALA A 300 9.09 -15.41 15.33
CA ALA A 300 7.75 -15.77 15.74
C ALA A 300 7.09 -14.60 16.47
N LEU A 301 5.84 -14.31 16.10
CA LEU A 301 5.02 -13.28 16.72
C LEU A 301 3.68 -13.86 17.16
N VAL A 302 3.32 -13.62 18.41
CA VAL A 302 2.04 -14.01 19.00
C VAL A 302 1.34 -12.78 19.54
N ALA A 303 0.09 -12.56 19.12
CA ALA A 303 -0.75 -11.48 19.65
C ALA A 303 -2.09 -12.05 20.15
N ALA A 304 -2.31 -12.00 21.47
CA ALA A 304 -3.55 -12.44 22.11
C ALA A 304 -4.36 -11.22 22.61
N GLY A 305 -5.68 -11.30 22.47
CA GLY A 305 -6.60 -10.19 22.79
C GLY A 305 -6.81 -9.22 21.61
N ALA A 306 -6.33 -9.58 20.43
CA ALA A 306 -6.62 -8.87 19.19
C ALA A 306 -6.73 -9.84 18.02
N PHE A 307 -7.47 -9.45 17.00
CA PHE A 307 -7.64 -10.23 15.77
C PHE A 307 -7.01 -9.45 14.62
N ALA A 308 -6.32 -10.14 13.72
CA ALA A 308 -5.82 -9.49 12.50
C ALA A 308 -7.02 -8.86 11.79
N SER A 309 -6.98 -7.53 11.57
CA SER A 309 -7.88 -6.90 10.62
C SER A 309 -7.40 -7.22 9.21
N GLU A 310 -8.22 -7.00 8.19
CA GLU A 310 -7.64 -6.77 6.87
C GLU A 310 -6.57 -5.68 7.03
N ALA A 311 -5.38 -5.91 6.46
CA ALA A 311 -4.23 -5.02 6.62
C ALA A 311 -4.65 -3.56 6.34
N PRO A 312 -4.06 -2.55 6.99
CA PRO A 312 -4.39 -1.16 6.71
C PRO A 312 -4.03 -0.90 5.25
N VAL A 313 -5.06 -0.78 4.41
CA VAL A 313 -4.88 -0.44 3.01
C VAL A 313 -4.81 1.08 2.95
N LEU A 314 -3.72 1.61 2.42
CA LEU A 314 -3.71 3.01 1.98
C LEU A 314 -4.90 3.19 1.05
N SER A 315 -5.83 4.05 1.41
CA SER A 315 -6.99 4.31 0.56
C SER A 315 -6.78 5.64 -0.14
N PRO A 316 -6.75 5.68 -1.49
CA PRO A 316 -6.73 6.96 -2.19
C PRO A 316 -7.97 7.77 -1.80
N VAL A 317 -7.79 9.05 -1.53
CA VAL A 317 -8.90 9.98 -1.35
C VAL A 317 -9.39 10.36 -2.74
N GLY A 318 -10.34 9.61 -3.27
CA GLY A 318 -10.88 9.80 -4.62
C GLY A 318 -10.44 8.73 -5.62
N VAL A 319 -10.70 8.97 -6.91
CA VAL A 319 -10.32 8.07 -8.00
C VAL A 319 -8.87 8.41 -8.40
N ILE A 320 -7.98 7.42 -8.41
CA ILE A 320 -6.66 7.58 -8.99
C ILE A 320 -6.84 7.68 -10.52
N PRO A 321 -6.32 8.73 -11.18
CA PRO A 321 -6.37 8.84 -12.63
C PRO A 321 -5.78 7.60 -13.32
N GLY A 322 -6.40 7.14 -14.41
CA GLY A 322 -5.84 6.06 -15.24
C GLY A 322 -4.65 6.52 -16.10
N THR A 323 -4.55 7.84 -16.29
CA THR A 323 -3.56 8.52 -17.14
C THR A 323 -2.86 9.62 -16.33
N PHE A 324 -1.54 9.73 -16.49
CA PHE A 324 -0.68 10.71 -15.83
C PHE A 324 0.13 11.50 -16.87
N PRO A 325 0.32 12.82 -16.69
CA PRO A 325 1.16 13.63 -17.56
C PRO A 325 2.63 13.23 -17.48
N ALA A 326 3.33 13.16 -18.61
CA ALA A 326 4.77 12.86 -18.67
C ALA A 326 5.63 13.93 -17.96
N ASP A 327 5.31 15.22 -18.17
CA ASP A 327 6.04 16.38 -17.62
C ASP A 327 5.24 17.17 -16.56
N GLY A 328 4.32 16.50 -15.86
CA GLY A 328 3.40 17.13 -14.92
C GLY A 328 3.60 16.70 -13.46
N ILE A 329 3.49 17.67 -12.56
CA ILE A 329 3.37 17.38 -11.13
C ILE A 329 1.96 16.85 -10.85
N THR A 330 1.84 15.56 -10.54
CA THR A 330 0.57 14.99 -10.06
C THR A 330 0.57 14.88 -8.54
N VAL A 331 -0.48 15.39 -7.93
CA VAL A 331 -0.65 15.44 -6.47
C VAL A 331 -1.70 14.43 -6.05
N LEU A 332 -1.29 13.37 -5.36
CA LEU A 332 -2.21 12.34 -4.86
C LEU A 332 -2.41 12.51 -3.35
N GLU A 333 -3.66 12.45 -2.91
CA GLU A 333 -4.05 12.48 -1.50
C GLU A 333 -4.40 11.06 -1.02
N PHE A 334 -3.82 10.65 0.10
CA PHE A 334 -4.04 9.35 0.71
C PHE A 334 -4.63 9.50 2.11
N ASP A 335 -5.58 8.62 2.46
CA ASP A 335 -6.01 8.39 3.84
C ASP A 335 -5.32 7.13 4.36
N THR A 336 -4.59 7.31 5.45
CA THR A 336 -3.79 6.26 6.08
C THR A 336 -4.60 5.40 7.07
N ALA A 337 -5.93 5.50 7.05
CA ALA A 337 -6.84 4.68 7.86
C ALA A 337 -6.49 4.69 9.37
N GLY A 338 -6.07 5.85 9.90
CA GLY A 338 -5.71 6.03 11.31
C GLY A 338 -4.20 6.07 11.60
N PHE A 339 -3.35 5.94 10.59
CA PHE A 339 -1.89 6.01 10.74
C PHE A 339 -1.36 7.45 10.60
N THR A 340 -0.72 8.00 11.65
CA THR A 340 -0.02 9.30 11.57
C THR A 340 1.49 9.08 11.46
N PRO A 341 2.08 9.10 10.25
CA PRO A 341 3.53 9.08 10.07
C PRO A 341 4.18 10.32 10.69
N GLU A 342 5.41 10.15 11.21
CA GLU A 342 6.26 11.27 11.62
C GLU A 342 6.78 12.04 10.38
N ALA A 343 7.27 13.27 10.58
CA ALA A 343 7.53 14.30 9.56
C ALA A 343 8.56 13.96 8.45
N ASP A 344 9.03 12.72 8.36
CA ASP A 344 10.08 12.26 7.45
C ASP A 344 9.66 11.02 6.62
N GLY A 345 8.35 10.78 6.45
CA GLY A 345 7.84 9.69 5.61
C GLY A 345 8.19 9.88 4.14
N VAL A 346 8.60 8.81 3.47
CA VAL A 346 8.79 8.79 2.01
C VAL A 346 7.72 7.91 1.36
N VAL A 347 7.16 8.35 0.24
CA VAL A 347 6.44 7.47 -0.69
C VAL A 347 7.46 6.92 -1.68
N MET A 348 7.67 5.61 -1.64
CA MET A 348 8.32 4.90 -2.73
C MET A 348 7.29 4.64 -3.82
N ILE A 349 7.63 5.05 -5.03
CA ILE A 349 6.89 4.78 -6.25
C ILE A 349 7.69 3.70 -6.97
N GLU A 350 7.13 2.50 -7.06
CA GLU A 350 7.70 1.43 -7.87
C GLU A 350 6.98 1.40 -9.22
N SER A 351 7.77 1.39 -10.30
CA SER A 351 7.32 1.21 -11.69
C SER A 351 8.19 0.16 -12.38
N ASP A 352 7.79 -0.28 -13.57
CA ASP A 352 8.59 -1.23 -14.37
C ASP A 352 9.93 -0.62 -14.85
N ALA A 353 10.04 0.72 -14.84
CA ALA A 353 11.24 1.47 -15.19
C ALA A 353 12.20 1.70 -14.00
N GLY A 354 11.80 1.36 -12.77
CA GLY A 354 12.62 1.52 -11.57
C GLY A 354 11.87 2.12 -10.38
N GLN A 355 12.61 2.36 -9.28
CA GLN A 355 12.08 2.94 -8.05
C GLN A 355 12.44 4.43 -7.94
N SER A 356 11.45 5.26 -7.65
CA SER A 356 11.63 6.67 -7.29
C SER A 356 11.06 6.92 -5.89
N SER A 357 11.58 7.91 -5.18
CA SER A 357 11.14 8.25 -3.81
C SER A 357 10.81 9.74 -3.73
N THR A 358 9.60 10.07 -3.28
CA THR A 358 9.20 11.46 -3.01
C THR A 358 8.84 11.64 -1.53
N PRO A 359 9.21 12.76 -0.87
CA PRO A 359 8.78 13.05 0.48
C PRO A 359 7.25 13.19 0.59
N LEU A 360 6.67 12.67 1.67
CA LEU A 360 5.28 12.94 2.04
C LEU A 360 5.15 14.33 2.64
N VAL A 361 4.14 15.08 2.21
CA VAL A 361 3.76 16.34 2.85
C VAL A 361 2.48 16.11 3.66
N TRP A 362 2.57 16.26 4.98
CA TRP A 362 1.40 16.18 5.87
C TRP A 362 0.46 17.36 5.66
N THR A 363 -0.83 17.09 5.43
CA THR A 363 -1.86 18.12 5.23
C THR A 363 -2.86 18.21 6.39
N GLY A 364 -2.87 17.24 7.31
CA GLY A 364 -3.69 17.27 8.53
C GLY A 364 -4.41 15.95 8.81
N GLY A 365 -4.57 15.57 10.08
CA GLY A 365 -5.25 14.32 10.46
C GLY A 365 -4.52 13.08 9.90
N THR A 366 -5.26 12.19 9.23
CA THR A 366 -4.76 10.98 8.55
C THR A 366 -4.41 11.21 7.07
N ARG A 367 -4.38 12.48 6.62
CA ARG A 367 -4.21 12.82 5.21
C ARG A 367 -2.81 13.30 4.88
N PHE A 368 -2.34 12.81 3.74
CA PHE A 368 -1.02 13.13 3.21
C PHE A 368 -1.09 13.36 1.72
N VAL A 369 -0.17 14.20 1.27
CA VAL A 369 0.05 14.47 -0.14
C VAL A 369 1.38 13.88 -0.58
N ALA A 370 1.35 13.13 -1.68
CA ALA A 370 2.53 12.73 -2.41
C ALA A 370 2.57 13.43 -3.76
N THR A 371 3.75 13.92 -4.14
CA THR A 371 4.00 14.54 -5.43
C THR A 371 4.66 13.51 -6.34
N LEU A 372 4.03 13.18 -7.47
CA LEU A 372 4.66 12.41 -8.53
C LEU A 372 5.38 13.39 -9.44
N ALA A 373 6.68 13.17 -9.66
CA ALA A 373 7.49 13.94 -10.59
C ALA A 373 8.08 12.99 -11.63
N ASP A 374 8.05 13.43 -12.88
CA ASP A 374 8.76 12.90 -14.05
C ASP A 374 8.67 11.37 -14.18
N LEU A 375 7.50 10.87 -14.60
CA LEU A 375 7.35 9.46 -14.98
C LEU A 375 7.70 9.30 -16.48
N PRO A 376 8.45 8.24 -16.88
CA PRO A 376 8.77 8.02 -18.27
C PRO A 376 7.50 7.78 -19.10
N CYS A 377 7.32 8.57 -20.17
CA CYS A 377 6.19 8.43 -21.07
C CYS A 377 6.18 7.05 -21.75
N GLY A 378 4.99 6.48 -21.97
CA GLY A 378 4.82 5.22 -22.70
C GLY A 378 4.99 3.98 -21.82
N SER A 379 5.43 4.16 -20.58
CA SER A 379 5.46 3.07 -19.60
C SER A 379 4.03 2.65 -19.23
N ALA A 380 3.68 1.38 -19.48
CA ALA A 380 2.54 0.73 -18.86
C ALA A 380 2.89 0.45 -17.39
N SER A 381 3.04 1.50 -16.60
CA SER A 381 3.55 1.38 -15.25
C SER A 381 2.46 0.80 -14.34
N GLY A 382 2.79 -0.29 -13.66
CA GLY A 382 2.07 -0.67 -12.46
C GLY A 382 2.52 0.21 -11.29
N LEU A 383 1.75 1.23 -10.88
CA LEU A 383 2.11 2.01 -9.70
C LEU A 383 1.92 1.19 -8.43
N ARG A 384 2.96 1.17 -7.60
CA ARG A 384 2.88 0.75 -6.20
C ARG A 384 3.35 1.88 -5.31
N PHE A 385 2.56 2.19 -4.30
CA PHE A 385 2.91 3.14 -3.27
C PHE A 385 3.35 2.38 -2.03
N ARG A 386 4.53 2.70 -1.52
CA ARG A 386 4.94 2.29 -0.17
C ARG A 386 5.23 3.52 0.66
N ILE A 387 4.51 3.68 1.77
CA ILE A 387 4.86 4.70 2.77
C ILE A 387 5.77 4.05 3.79
N SER A 388 7.03 4.45 3.84
CA SER A 388 7.97 4.07 4.88
C SER A 388 8.24 5.28 5.79
N THR A 389 8.13 5.08 7.10
CA THR A 389 8.64 6.04 8.09
C THR A 389 9.69 5.34 8.94
N ALA A 390 10.76 6.05 9.27
CA ALA A 390 11.82 5.51 10.11
C ALA A 390 11.24 4.98 11.43
N GLY A 391 11.43 3.67 11.69
CA GLY A 391 10.97 3.03 12.92
C GLY A 391 9.46 2.71 13.00
N GLN A 392 8.70 2.80 11.90
CA GLN A 392 7.30 2.35 11.84
C GLN A 392 6.99 1.48 10.60
N ALA A 393 5.78 0.94 10.56
CA ALA A 393 5.26 0.08 9.51
C ALA A 393 5.34 0.70 8.10
N THR A 394 5.63 -0.14 7.11
CA THR A 394 5.46 0.21 5.70
C THR A 394 4.02 -0.08 5.28
N VAL A 395 3.27 0.94 4.83
CA VAL A 395 1.89 0.75 4.32
C VAL A 395 1.90 0.75 2.79
N ARG A 396 1.10 -0.12 2.16
CA ARG A 396 1.12 -0.39 0.71
C ARG A 396 -0.21 -0.06 0.03
N TYR A 397 -0.14 0.39 -1.22
CA TYR A 397 -1.27 0.39 -2.16
C TYR A 397 -0.79 0.06 -3.58
N PRO A 398 -1.42 -0.90 -4.27
CA PRO A 398 -2.46 -1.83 -3.80
C PRO A 398 -2.00 -2.71 -2.61
N PRO A 399 -2.94 -3.31 -1.84
CA PRO A 399 -2.59 -4.07 -0.65
C PRO A 399 -1.84 -5.38 -0.94
N ASP A 400 -2.04 -5.95 -2.13
CA ASP A 400 -1.37 -7.17 -2.57
C ASP A 400 0.10 -6.88 -2.92
N ALA A 401 1.02 -7.75 -2.49
CA ALA A 401 2.46 -7.59 -2.75
C ALA A 401 2.80 -7.55 -4.25
N ASP A 402 2.00 -8.24 -5.07
CA ASP A 402 2.12 -8.29 -6.53
C ASP A 402 1.19 -7.29 -7.24
N GLY A 403 0.24 -6.71 -6.51
CA GLY A 403 -0.75 -5.77 -7.04
C GLY A 403 -0.09 -4.50 -7.54
N ALA A 404 -0.57 -3.98 -8.66
CA ALA A 404 -0.15 -2.70 -9.19
C ALA A 404 -1.36 -1.98 -9.77
N ILE A 405 -1.42 -0.66 -9.62
CA ILE A 405 -2.43 0.13 -10.32
C ILE A 405 -1.95 0.26 -11.76
N PRO A 406 -2.69 -0.25 -12.75
CA PRO A 406 -2.34 0.00 -14.13
C PRO A 406 -2.52 1.48 -14.41
N VAL A 407 -1.44 2.18 -14.74
CA VAL A 407 -1.49 3.56 -15.18
C VAL A 407 -0.76 3.71 -16.50
N ARG A 408 -1.20 4.66 -17.30
CA ARG A 408 -0.50 5.09 -18.50
C ARG A 408 0.09 6.47 -18.27
N VAL A 409 1.30 6.68 -18.76
CA VAL A 409 1.93 7.98 -18.76
C VAL A 409 1.88 8.49 -20.19
N THR A 410 1.16 9.58 -20.39
CA THR A 410 0.88 10.20 -21.70
C THR A 410 1.03 11.71 -21.56
N ASP A 411 1.32 12.40 -22.66
CA ASP A 411 1.26 13.86 -22.71
C ASP A 411 0.11 14.25 -23.65
N PRO A 412 -0.85 15.09 -23.22
CA PRO A 412 -1.86 15.59 -24.13
C PRO A 412 -1.21 16.49 -25.19
N ASP A 413 -1.22 16.03 -26.43
CA ASP A 413 -0.78 16.78 -27.61
C ASP A 413 -2.01 17.26 -28.41
N GLU A 414 -1.98 18.51 -28.85
CA GLU A 414 -2.99 19.05 -29.75
C GLU A 414 -2.61 18.70 -31.18
N LEU A 415 -3.40 17.86 -31.84
CA LEU A 415 -3.09 17.41 -33.19
C LEU A 415 -3.20 18.57 -34.18
N GLU A 416 -2.09 18.87 -34.86
CA GLU A 416 -2.09 19.85 -35.94
C GLU A 416 -2.96 19.38 -37.11
N PRO A 417 -4.02 20.12 -37.50
CA PRO A 417 -4.86 19.76 -38.62
C PRO A 417 -4.14 19.91 -39.97
N ILE A 418 -4.42 18.98 -40.88
CA ILE A 418 -3.91 18.97 -42.26
C ILE A 418 -4.98 19.53 -43.20
N GLY A 419 -4.65 20.61 -43.91
CA GLY A 419 -5.51 21.24 -44.91
C GLY A 419 -6.41 22.35 -44.34
N ASP A 420 -7.39 22.77 -45.12
CA ASP A 420 -8.26 23.91 -44.80
C ASP A 420 -9.69 23.46 -44.48
N TRP A 421 -10.44 24.36 -43.84
CA TRP A 421 -11.89 24.22 -43.67
C TRP A 421 -12.61 24.26 -45.02
N GLU A 422 -13.67 23.46 -45.16
CA GLU A 422 -14.53 23.47 -46.34
C GLU A 422 -15.95 23.87 -45.94
N THR A 423 -16.61 24.68 -46.78
CA THR A 423 -18.02 25.03 -46.61
C THR A 423 -18.79 24.61 -47.83
N ASP A 424 -20.01 24.11 -47.62
CA ASP A 424 -20.90 23.89 -48.74
C ASP A 424 -21.43 25.24 -49.24
N ALA A 425 -21.50 25.37 -50.56
CA ALA A 425 -22.23 26.44 -51.22
C ALA A 425 -23.54 25.93 -51.88
N PRO A 426 -24.58 25.42 -51.14
CA PRO A 426 -25.79 24.91 -51.76
C PRO A 426 -26.48 25.92 -52.68
N ILE A 427 -26.53 25.62 -53.98
CA ILE A 427 -27.19 26.46 -54.99
C ILE A 427 -28.69 26.58 -54.64
N GLY A 428 -29.13 27.77 -54.22
CA GLY A 428 -30.56 28.08 -53.99
C GLY A 428 -30.92 28.61 -52.60
N LEU A 429 -29.97 28.66 -51.65
CA LEU A 429 -30.17 29.30 -50.34
C LEU A 429 -30.13 30.84 -50.46
N GLY A 430 -30.97 31.51 -49.68
CA GLY A 430 -31.08 32.99 -49.67
C GLY A 430 -30.05 33.69 -48.76
N SER A 431 -29.71 33.05 -47.63
CA SER A 431 -28.84 33.53 -46.54
C SER A 431 -28.38 32.35 -45.67
N GLY A 432 -27.49 32.58 -44.70
CA GLY A 432 -27.13 31.55 -43.70
C GLY A 432 -25.79 30.84 -43.88
N TRP A 433 -24.95 31.26 -44.83
CA TRP A 433 -23.69 30.57 -45.13
C TRP A 433 -22.73 30.61 -43.95
N TRP A 434 -21.92 29.56 -43.78
CA TRP A 434 -20.80 29.60 -42.85
C TRP A 434 -19.76 30.62 -43.30
N GLU A 435 -19.45 31.57 -42.42
CA GLU A 435 -18.43 32.60 -42.62
C GLU A 435 -17.44 32.56 -41.45
N HIS A 436 -16.17 32.85 -41.74
CA HIS A 436 -15.12 32.94 -40.73
C HIS A 436 -14.78 34.40 -40.46
N GLY A 437 -14.87 34.85 -39.21
CA GLY A 437 -14.45 36.18 -38.82
C GLY A 437 -14.97 36.62 -37.46
N THR A 438 -14.69 37.87 -37.10
CA THR A 438 -15.15 38.47 -35.84
C THR A 438 -16.67 38.63 -35.83
N PRO A 439 -17.38 38.18 -34.78
CA PRO A 439 -18.83 38.33 -34.72
C PRO A 439 -19.29 39.78 -34.83
N SER A 440 -20.20 40.06 -35.76
CA SER A 440 -20.61 41.42 -36.12
C SER A 440 -22.08 41.76 -35.82
N GLY A 441 -22.91 40.76 -35.45
CA GLY A 441 -24.34 40.93 -35.19
C GLY A 441 -24.69 41.41 -33.76
N GLY A 442 -23.75 41.30 -32.82
CA GLY A 442 -23.89 41.82 -31.45
C GLY A 442 -24.90 41.06 -30.58
N GLY A 443 -25.32 39.86 -30.99
CA GLY A 443 -26.22 38.97 -30.25
C GLY A 443 -27.68 39.41 -30.19
N LEU A 444 -28.10 40.30 -31.09
CA LEU A 444 -29.47 40.83 -31.13
C LEU A 444 -30.46 39.88 -31.83
N ARG A 445 -29.97 38.93 -32.61
CA ARG A 445 -30.75 37.96 -33.41
C ARG A 445 -30.37 36.51 -33.08
N TRP A 446 -29.82 36.30 -31.89
CA TRP A 446 -29.35 35.01 -31.38
C TRP A 446 -28.06 34.48 -32.01
N ASP A 447 -27.36 35.31 -32.78
CA ASP A 447 -25.95 35.15 -33.14
C ASP A 447 -25.04 35.30 -31.90
N PRO A 448 -23.81 34.76 -31.89
CA PRO A 448 -22.87 35.02 -30.81
C PRO A 448 -22.44 36.50 -30.78
N PRO A 449 -22.47 37.19 -29.63
CA PRO A 449 -22.02 38.58 -29.53
C PRO A 449 -20.49 38.75 -29.54
N ALA A 450 -19.75 37.66 -29.35
CA ALA A 450 -18.28 37.56 -29.34
C ALA A 450 -17.88 36.10 -29.61
N ASP A 451 -16.63 35.88 -30.02
CA ASP A 451 -15.99 34.57 -30.13
C ASP A 451 -15.90 33.87 -28.75
N ALA A 452 -15.62 32.57 -28.75
CA ALA A 452 -15.65 31.74 -27.55
C ALA A 452 -14.34 31.80 -26.77
N ASP A 453 -13.19 31.73 -27.46
CA ASP A 453 -11.87 31.55 -26.85
C ASP A 453 -11.07 32.85 -26.67
N GLY A 454 -11.52 33.95 -27.28
CA GLY A 454 -10.92 35.28 -27.12
C GLY A 454 -9.88 35.62 -28.18
N ASP A 455 -9.69 34.80 -29.21
CA ASP A 455 -8.81 35.09 -30.34
C ASP A 455 -9.37 36.17 -31.31
N GLY A 456 -10.67 36.45 -31.20
CA GLY A 456 -11.40 37.47 -31.93
C GLY A 456 -12.06 37.01 -33.23
N VAL A 457 -12.04 35.71 -33.57
CA VAL A 457 -12.71 35.15 -34.75
C VAL A 457 -13.39 33.83 -34.42
N CYS A 458 -14.45 33.48 -35.16
CA CYS A 458 -15.02 32.14 -35.11
C CYS A 458 -15.68 31.80 -36.45
N TRP A 459 -16.10 30.56 -36.63
CA TRP A 459 -17.03 30.21 -37.71
C TRP A 459 -18.45 30.48 -37.24
N LEU A 460 -19.22 31.24 -38.00
CA LEU A 460 -20.63 31.51 -37.70
C LEU A 460 -21.46 31.64 -38.97
N THR A 461 -22.74 31.32 -38.88
CA THR A 461 -23.68 31.51 -39.98
C THR A 461 -23.96 33.00 -40.20
N ASP A 462 -23.86 33.43 -41.46
CA ASP A 462 -24.21 34.77 -41.99
C ASP A 462 -23.69 35.93 -41.12
N ASN A 463 -22.36 36.09 -41.01
CA ASN A 463 -21.68 37.06 -40.13
C ASN A 463 -21.86 38.52 -40.58
N ARG A 464 -23.08 39.04 -40.48
CA ARG A 464 -23.43 40.42 -40.83
C ARG A 464 -24.41 41.01 -39.83
N ALA A 465 -24.30 42.31 -39.59
CA ALA A 465 -25.32 43.03 -38.84
C ALA A 465 -26.64 43.12 -39.63
N GLY A 466 -27.73 42.52 -39.13
CA GLY A 466 -29.07 42.68 -39.72
C GLY A 466 -29.92 41.40 -39.75
N LEU A 467 -30.53 41.11 -40.91
CA LEU A 467 -31.28 39.88 -41.16
C LEU A 467 -30.28 38.76 -41.49
N SER A 468 -29.60 38.25 -40.47
CA SER A 468 -28.82 37.01 -40.53
C SER A 468 -29.69 35.89 -39.96
N ASP A 469 -29.87 34.83 -40.73
CA ASP A 469 -30.38 33.52 -40.31
C ASP A 469 -30.05 32.48 -41.38
N VAL A 470 -29.99 31.23 -40.97
CA VAL A 470 -30.08 30.10 -41.90
C VAL A 470 -31.50 30.03 -42.41
N SER A 471 -31.70 30.19 -43.73
CA SER A 471 -33.05 30.18 -44.30
C SER A 471 -33.17 29.27 -45.54
N GLY A 472 -34.21 28.43 -45.54
CA GLY A 472 -34.62 27.60 -46.68
C GLY A 472 -33.82 26.31 -46.93
N GLY A 473 -33.10 25.78 -45.93
CA GLY A 473 -32.39 24.50 -46.05
C GLY A 473 -31.28 24.30 -45.01
N SER A 474 -30.32 23.43 -45.33
CA SER A 474 -29.17 23.09 -44.47
C SER A 474 -27.87 23.64 -45.02
N VAL A 475 -27.00 24.14 -44.15
CA VAL A 475 -25.63 24.58 -44.46
C VAL A 475 -24.62 23.74 -43.68
N THR A 476 -23.48 23.47 -44.32
CA THR A 476 -22.46 22.54 -43.82
C THR A 476 -21.10 23.23 -43.73
N LEU A 477 -20.43 23.04 -42.60
CA LEU A 477 -19.01 23.34 -42.39
C LEU A 477 -18.27 22.04 -42.12
N VAL A 478 -17.13 21.82 -42.79
CA VAL A 478 -16.31 20.62 -42.66
C VAL A 478 -14.91 21.02 -42.20
N SER A 479 -14.43 20.38 -41.14
CA SER A 479 -13.09 20.63 -40.61
C SER A 479 -11.98 20.21 -41.58
N PRO A 480 -10.75 20.69 -41.38
CA PRO A 480 -9.53 20.02 -41.86
C PRO A 480 -9.43 18.56 -41.39
N VAL A 481 -8.40 17.85 -41.85
CA VAL A 481 -8.11 16.45 -41.48
C VAL A 481 -7.26 16.39 -40.21
N PHE A 482 -7.62 15.53 -39.26
CA PHE A 482 -6.81 15.18 -38.10
C PHE A 482 -6.24 13.77 -38.27
N ASP A 483 -4.92 13.63 -38.12
CA ASP A 483 -4.24 12.35 -38.27
C ASP A 483 -4.08 11.63 -36.93
N LEU A 484 -4.77 10.48 -36.79
CA LEU A 484 -4.72 9.65 -35.59
C LEU A 484 -3.64 8.54 -35.65
N HIS A 485 -2.67 8.61 -36.55
CA HIS A 485 -1.51 7.70 -36.52
C HIS A 485 -0.67 7.93 -35.24
N GLY A 486 -0.23 6.83 -34.63
CA GLY A 486 0.64 6.86 -33.45
C GLY A 486 -0.03 7.27 -32.15
N VAL A 487 -1.37 7.44 -32.12
CA VAL A 487 -2.12 7.82 -30.92
C VAL A 487 -3.20 6.80 -30.58
N HIS A 488 -3.52 6.69 -29.29
CA HIS A 488 -4.37 5.62 -28.77
C HIS A 488 -5.56 6.08 -27.93
N GLU A 489 -5.52 7.32 -27.43
CA GLU A 489 -6.63 8.00 -26.76
C GLU A 489 -6.73 9.41 -27.34
N TYR A 490 -7.95 9.84 -27.70
CA TYR A 490 -8.15 11.12 -28.38
C TYR A 490 -9.58 11.63 -28.17
N ALA A 491 -9.71 12.94 -27.96
CA ALA A 491 -10.96 13.63 -27.71
C ALA A 491 -11.11 14.87 -28.61
N LEU A 492 -12.32 15.07 -29.11
CA LEU A 492 -12.72 16.28 -29.80
C LEU A 492 -13.06 17.35 -28.76
N HIS A 493 -12.44 18.52 -28.89
CA HIS A 493 -12.84 19.73 -28.19
C HIS A 493 -13.37 20.75 -29.20
N CYS A 494 -14.52 21.34 -28.91
CA CYS A 494 -15.06 22.47 -29.67
C CYS A 494 -16.04 23.29 -28.82
N ASP A 495 -16.16 24.56 -29.14
CA ASP A 495 -17.16 25.46 -28.57
C ASP A 495 -18.27 25.69 -29.58
N LEU A 496 -19.50 25.45 -29.15
CA LEU A 496 -20.68 25.51 -30.00
C LEU A 496 -21.62 26.60 -29.52
N TRP A 497 -22.18 27.34 -30.48
CA TRP A 497 -23.30 28.24 -30.27
C TRP A 497 -24.46 27.78 -31.13
N VAL A 498 -25.66 27.71 -30.54
CA VAL A 498 -26.91 27.52 -31.27
C VAL A 498 -27.94 28.49 -30.71
N GLY A 499 -28.45 29.37 -31.57
CA GLY A 499 -29.55 30.29 -31.29
C GLY A 499 -30.72 29.94 -32.19
N CYS A 500 -31.86 29.55 -31.60
CA CYS A 500 -33.07 29.26 -32.36
C CYS A 500 -34.32 29.66 -31.57
N ASP A 501 -35.21 30.47 -32.14
CA ASP A 501 -36.37 31.00 -31.42
C ASP A 501 -37.56 30.03 -31.28
N ASP A 502 -37.42 28.79 -31.79
CA ASP A 502 -38.35 27.68 -31.56
C ASP A 502 -37.87 26.68 -30.46
N ALA A 503 -36.77 27.02 -29.77
CA ALA A 503 -36.11 26.20 -28.75
C ALA A 503 -37.09 25.54 -27.75
N GLY A 504 -36.92 24.24 -27.52
CA GLY A 504 -37.76 23.44 -26.62
C GLY A 504 -39.05 22.89 -27.25
N GLY A 505 -39.28 23.13 -28.54
CA GLY A 505 -40.36 22.55 -29.35
C GLY A 505 -40.07 21.11 -29.83
N ALA A 506 -41.10 20.47 -30.39
CA ALA A 506 -40.98 19.12 -30.99
C ALA A 506 -40.35 19.12 -32.40
N GLY A 507 -40.00 20.30 -32.93
CA GLY A 507 -39.38 20.51 -34.23
C GLY A 507 -38.16 21.44 -34.17
N GLU A 508 -37.59 21.64 -32.97
CA GLU A 508 -36.45 22.52 -32.74
C GLU A 508 -35.30 22.25 -33.71
N ASP A 509 -34.80 23.30 -34.33
CA ASP A 509 -33.63 23.26 -35.18
C ASP A 509 -32.36 23.09 -34.33
N THR A 510 -31.53 22.12 -34.71
CA THR A 510 -30.35 21.70 -33.94
C THR A 510 -29.11 21.64 -34.82
N LEU A 511 -27.96 21.94 -34.25
CA LEU A 511 -26.66 21.74 -34.90
C LEU A 511 -26.26 20.27 -34.81
N ALA A 512 -26.19 19.57 -35.93
CA ALA A 512 -25.69 18.20 -36.02
C ALA A 512 -24.18 18.19 -36.27
N ILE A 513 -23.48 17.33 -35.54
CA ILE A 513 -22.05 17.07 -35.73
C ILE A 513 -21.90 15.61 -36.12
N ASP A 514 -21.35 15.38 -37.30
CA ASP A 514 -20.95 14.07 -37.80
C ASP A 514 -19.43 13.96 -37.80
N TYR A 515 -18.93 12.72 -37.74
CA TYR A 515 -17.52 12.40 -37.95
C TYR A 515 -17.33 11.51 -39.18
N SER A 516 -16.15 11.60 -39.78
CA SER A 516 -15.67 10.72 -40.83
C SER A 516 -14.36 10.09 -40.38
N ALA A 517 -14.18 8.79 -40.61
CA ALA A 517 -12.92 8.07 -40.37
C ALA A 517 -12.14 7.76 -41.67
N ASP A 518 -12.59 8.29 -42.80
CA ASP A 518 -12.05 8.03 -44.15
C ASP A 518 -11.96 9.32 -44.97
N GLU A 519 -11.46 10.40 -44.36
CA GLU A 519 -11.23 11.73 -44.99
C GLU A 519 -12.45 12.41 -45.62
N GLY A 520 -13.66 11.98 -45.27
CA GLY A 520 -14.93 12.57 -45.69
C GLY A 520 -15.69 11.73 -46.71
N ALA A 521 -15.23 10.51 -47.01
CA ALA A 521 -15.92 9.60 -47.92
C ALA A 521 -17.21 9.03 -47.32
N THR A 522 -17.23 8.75 -46.01
CA THR A 522 -18.41 8.33 -45.25
C THR A 522 -18.55 9.12 -43.95
N TRP A 523 -19.81 9.33 -43.53
CA TRP A 523 -20.13 10.18 -42.39
C TRP A 523 -21.07 9.45 -41.43
N SER A 524 -20.76 9.53 -40.14
CA SER A 524 -21.53 8.94 -39.04
C SER A 524 -21.88 10.00 -38.00
N PRO A 525 -23.07 9.95 -37.38
CA PRO A 525 -23.48 10.95 -36.38
C PRO A 525 -22.63 10.85 -35.10
N LEU A 526 -22.22 12.01 -34.56
CA LEU A 526 -21.47 12.13 -33.32
C LEU A 526 -22.32 12.74 -32.19
N ILE A 527 -22.73 14.00 -32.34
CA ILE A 527 -23.58 14.72 -31.37
C ILE A 527 -24.60 15.60 -32.08
N GLN A 528 -25.67 15.95 -31.37
CA GLN A 528 -26.71 16.87 -31.84
C GLN A 528 -26.97 17.92 -30.74
N GLU A 529 -26.66 19.18 -31.04
CA GLU A 529 -26.69 20.28 -30.10
C GLU A 529 -27.96 21.11 -30.27
N ARG A 530 -28.65 21.35 -29.16
CA ARG A 530 -29.88 22.16 -29.08
C ARG A 530 -29.57 23.63 -28.89
N ALA A 531 -30.57 24.50 -29.09
CA ALA A 531 -30.41 25.92 -28.85
C ALA A 531 -30.12 26.21 -27.37
N THR A 532 -29.02 26.92 -27.12
CA THR A 532 -28.59 27.29 -25.77
C THR A 532 -28.39 28.79 -25.59
N PHE A 533 -28.34 29.56 -26.69
CA PHE A 533 -28.13 31.01 -26.70
C PHE A 533 -26.89 31.47 -25.92
N ARG A 534 -25.89 30.58 -25.83
CA ARG A 534 -24.58 30.81 -25.20
C ARG A 534 -23.57 29.85 -25.81
N TRP A 535 -22.30 30.18 -25.67
CA TRP A 535 -21.22 29.24 -25.95
C TRP A 535 -21.28 28.04 -25.01
N VAL A 536 -21.15 26.85 -25.57
CA VAL A 536 -21.12 25.59 -24.86
C VAL A 536 -19.92 24.79 -25.33
N HIS A 537 -18.98 24.59 -24.41
CA HIS A 537 -17.85 23.70 -24.63
C HIS A 537 -18.33 22.24 -24.71
N ARG A 538 -17.84 21.52 -25.70
CA ARG A 538 -18.04 20.09 -25.91
C ARG A 538 -16.70 19.39 -25.94
N GLU A 539 -16.61 18.37 -25.10
CA GLU A 539 -15.55 17.37 -25.08
C GLU A 539 -16.21 16.03 -25.42
N VAL A 540 -15.77 15.41 -26.51
CA VAL A 540 -16.29 14.11 -26.96
C VAL A 540 -15.14 13.13 -27.08
N ASP A 541 -15.14 12.10 -26.25
CA ASP A 541 -14.22 10.97 -26.36
C ASP A 541 -14.48 10.21 -27.66
N LEU A 542 -13.47 10.15 -28.53
CA LEU A 542 -13.53 9.47 -29.80
C LEU A 542 -12.93 8.06 -29.70
N THR A 543 -12.37 7.69 -28.55
CA THR A 543 -11.72 6.40 -28.31
C THR A 543 -12.76 5.28 -28.45
N GLY A 544 -12.57 4.40 -29.43
CA GLY A 544 -13.53 3.34 -29.76
C GLY A 544 -14.72 3.77 -30.64
N VAL A 545 -14.87 5.07 -30.93
CA VAL A 545 -15.78 5.60 -31.96
C VAL A 545 -15.10 5.59 -33.34
N VAL A 546 -13.82 5.96 -33.35
CA VAL A 546 -12.93 5.91 -34.51
C VAL A 546 -11.84 4.86 -34.27
N ALA A 547 -11.31 4.27 -35.34
CA ALA A 547 -10.18 3.34 -35.22
C ALA A 547 -8.86 4.12 -35.15
N PRO A 548 -7.87 3.69 -34.34
CA PRO A 548 -6.52 4.27 -34.37
C PRO A 548 -5.92 4.26 -35.78
N GLY A 549 -5.12 5.28 -36.13
CA GLY A 549 -4.55 5.46 -37.47
C GLY A 549 -5.53 5.94 -38.55
N SER A 550 -6.77 6.32 -38.18
CA SER A 550 -7.72 6.91 -39.14
C SER A 550 -7.39 8.37 -39.41
N LEU A 551 -7.74 8.83 -40.61
CA LEU A 551 -7.69 10.25 -40.99
C LEU A 551 -9.10 10.83 -40.82
N VAL A 552 -9.26 11.67 -39.80
CA VAL A 552 -10.56 12.06 -39.26
C VAL A 552 -10.96 13.47 -39.70
N ARG A 553 -12.25 13.65 -39.99
CA ARG A 553 -12.86 14.97 -40.22
C ARG A 553 -14.17 15.08 -39.45
N PHE A 554 -14.55 16.30 -39.12
CA PHE A 554 -15.82 16.64 -38.48
C PHE A 554 -16.67 17.50 -39.41
N ARG A 555 -17.98 17.30 -39.38
CA ARG A 555 -18.94 18.04 -40.18
C ARG A 555 -20.02 18.61 -39.30
N PHE A 556 -20.20 19.93 -39.37
CA PHE A 556 -21.16 20.72 -38.62
C PHE A 556 -22.28 21.14 -39.56
N THR A 557 -23.50 20.67 -39.31
CA THR A 557 -24.66 20.93 -40.16
C THR A 557 -25.77 21.56 -39.34
N ILE A 558 -26.19 22.77 -39.71
CA ILE A 558 -27.38 23.43 -39.16
C ILE A 558 -28.40 23.59 -40.28
N ALA A 559 -29.67 23.42 -39.95
CA ALA A 559 -30.77 23.57 -40.88
C ALA A 559 -31.90 24.33 -40.19
N ASP A 560 -32.57 25.19 -40.95
CA ASP A 560 -33.87 25.76 -40.60
C ASP A 560 -34.90 25.10 -41.52
N ASN A 561 -35.56 24.06 -41.02
CA ASN A 561 -36.50 23.30 -41.83
C ASN A 561 -37.63 22.64 -41.02
N PRO A 562 -38.89 23.10 -41.17
CA PRO A 562 -39.35 24.14 -42.10
C PRO A 562 -38.77 25.53 -41.78
N ASP A 563 -38.58 26.37 -42.80
CA ASP A 563 -38.10 27.77 -42.72
C ASP A 563 -39.10 28.65 -41.92
N ASP A 564 -39.12 28.48 -40.61
CA ASP A 564 -40.10 29.10 -39.70
C ASP A 564 -39.50 29.60 -38.37
N SER A 565 -38.19 29.49 -38.21
CA SER A 565 -37.44 29.95 -37.04
C SER A 565 -36.34 30.96 -37.42
N ILE A 566 -35.80 31.68 -36.44
CA ILE A 566 -34.53 32.40 -36.58
C ILE A 566 -33.45 31.48 -36.05
N THR A 567 -32.72 30.81 -36.96
CA THR A 567 -31.68 29.84 -36.61
C THR A 567 -30.28 30.33 -36.95
N GLU A 568 -29.41 30.34 -35.96
CA GLU A 568 -27.99 30.71 -36.06
C GLU A 568 -27.11 29.66 -35.35
N ALA A 569 -25.95 29.36 -35.94
CA ALA A 569 -24.95 28.49 -35.33
C ALA A 569 -23.55 29.09 -35.45
N ALA A 570 -22.71 28.77 -34.46
CA ALA A 570 -21.29 29.07 -34.53
C ALA A 570 -20.45 27.92 -33.94
N VAL A 571 -19.24 27.78 -34.46
CA VAL A 571 -18.24 26.80 -34.05
C VAL A 571 -16.93 27.54 -33.82
N ASP A 572 -16.30 27.24 -32.69
CA ASP A 572 -15.04 27.87 -32.31
C ASP A 572 -14.15 26.88 -31.55
N GLY A 573 -12.86 27.19 -31.42
CA GLY A 573 -11.91 26.42 -30.61
C GLY A 573 -11.80 24.92 -30.97
N LEU A 574 -12.05 24.56 -32.23
CA LEU A 574 -12.00 23.17 -32.70
C LEU A 574 -10.57 22.64 -32.61
N ARG A 575 -10.37 21.61 -31.78
CA ARG A 575 -9.11 20.88 -31.69
C ARG A 575 -9.35 19.42 -31.36
N VAL A 576 -8.44 18.56 -31.79
CA VAL A 576 -8.38 17.18 -31.32
C VAL A 576 -7.18 17.07 -30.42
N VAL A 577 -7.43 16.77 -29.15
CA VAL A 577 -6.37 16.49 -28.18
C VAL A 577 -6.19 14.99 -28.16
N ALA A 578 -4.96 14.54 -28.35
CA ALA A 578 -4.60 13.14 -28.34
C ALA A 578 -3.44 12.91 -27.38
N ASP A 579 -3.47 11.77 -26.71
CA ASP A 579 -2.38 11.37 -25.83
C ASP A 579 -1.23 10.84 -26.68
N ARG A 580 -0.12 11.59 -26.71
CA ARG A 580 1.15 11.18 -27.31
C ARG A 580 2.21 11.05 -26.24
N CYS A 581 3.14 10.15 -26.46
CA CYS A 581 4.47 10.33 -25.92
C CYS A 581 5.24 11.07 -26.97
N ALA A 582 5.80 12.24 -26.63
CA ALA A 582 6.70 12.93 -27.53
C ALA A 582 7.68 11.89 -28.11
N PRO A 583 7.85 11.83 -29.44
CA PRO A 583 8.75 10.85 -30.04
C PRO A 583 10.09 10.99 -29.34
N CYS A 584 10.61 9.90 -28.78
CA CYS A 584 11.99 9.90 -28.32
C CYS A 584 12.81 10.37 -29.51
N PRO A 585 13.52 11.51 -29.46
CA PRO A 585 14.26 11.97 -30.63
C PRO A 585 15.29 10.91 -31.07
N ALA A 586 15.74 10.07 -30.14
CA ALA A 586 16.64 8.96 -30.40
C ALA A 586 15.97 7.67 -30.93
N ASP A 587 14.65 7.62 -31.10
CA ASP A 587 13.90 6.51 -31.73
C ASP A 587 13.56 6.89 -33.17
N SER A 588 14.47 6.56 -34.08
CA SER A 588 14.44 6.98 -35.48
C SER A 588 13.62 6.06 -36.37
N ASP A 589 13.28 4.84 -35.94
CA ASP A 589 12.34 3.95 -36.65
C ASP A 589 10.95 3.86 -36.02
N SER A 590 10.71 4.59 -34.93
CA SER A 590 9.43 4.68 -34.24
C SER A 590 8.95 3.33 -33.71
N ASP A 591 9.87 2.45 -33.32
CA ASP A 591 9.56 1.13 -32.75
C ASP A 591 9.37 1.16 -31.22
N GLY A 592 9.66 2.30 -30.59
CA GLY A 592 9.46 2.56 -29.16
C GLY A 592 10.69 2.28 -28.30
N ASP A 593 11.78 1.74 -28.85
CA ASP A 593 13.06 1.54 -28.18
C ASP A 593 14.12 2.51 -28.76
N ALA A 594 15.15 2.84 -27.97
CA ALA A 594 16.31 3.60 -28.45
C ALA A 594 17.54 2.68 -28.44
N ASP A 595 17.80 2.02 -29.57
CA ASP A 595 18.80 0.97 -29.69
C ASP A 595 19.84 1.21 -30.80
N LEU A 596 20.56 0.16 -31.21
CA LEU A 596 21.62 0.29 -32.22
C LEU A 596 21.07 0.47 -33.64
N GLN A 597 19.82 0.11 -33.90
CA GLN A 597 19.13 0.36 -35.16
C GLN A 597 18.86 1.85 -35.33
N ASP A 598 18.43 2.56 -34.29
CA ASP A 598 18.24 4.01 -34.35
C ASP A 598 19.52 4.76 -34.59
N LEU A 599 20.60 4.35 -33.90
CA LEU A 599 21.92 4.92 -34.13
C LEU A 599 22.39 4.68 -35.58
N HIS A 600 22.02 3.56 -36.17
CA HIS A 600 22.33 3.26 -37.56
C HIS A 600 21.52 4.16 -38.52
N ILE A 601 20.23 4.35 -38.27
CA ILE A 601 19.32 5.20 -39.07
C ILE A 601 19.74 6.66 -38.97
N PHE A 602 19.99 7.15 -37.75
CA PHE A 602 20.53 8.49 -37.53
C PHE A 602 21.87 8.68 -38.25
N SER A 603 22.78 7.72 -38.15
CA SER A 603 24.08 7.81 -38.84
C SER A 603 23.93 7.85 -40.37
N GLU A 604 22.93 7.18 -40.95
CA GLU A 604 22.64 7.25 -42.39
C GLU A 604 22.04 8.61 -42.77
N ALA A 605 21.10 9.13 -41.97
CA ALA A 605 20.47 10.44 -42.16
C ALA A 605 21.47 11.60 -42.02
N PHE A 606 22.34 11.54 -41.00
CA PHE A 606 23.41 12.51 -40.75
C PHE A 606 24.42 12.57 -41.91
N LEU A 607 24.84 11.40 -42.42
CA LEU A 607 25.71 11.31 -43.60
C LEU A 607 25.05 11.80 -44.88
N ALA A 608 23.72 11.68 -44.97
CA ALA A 608 22.92 12.16 -46.10
C ALA A 608 22.55 13.65 -46.00
N GLN A 609 22.85 14.33 -44.88
CA GLN A 609 22.38 15.68 -44.57
C GLN A 609 20.86 15.79 -44.73
N ALA A 610 20.14 14.75 -44.28
CA ALA A 610 18.70 14.72 -44.31
C ALA A 610 18.13 15.64 -43.20
N PRO A 611 16.98 16.32 -43.42
CA PRO A 611 16.32 17.12 -42.39
C PRO A 611 16.00 16.33 -41.12
N SER A 612 15.79 15.02 -41.22
CA SER A 612 15.55 14.13 -40.09
C SER A 612 16.78 13.90 -39.18
N ALA A 613 17.93 14.51 -39.48
CA ALA A 613 19.14 14.47 -38.66
C ALA A 613 19.50 15.85 -38.03
N ASP A 614 18.68 16.88 -38.28
CA ASP A 614 18.76 18.21 -37.65
C ASP A 614 17.90 18.17 -36.37
N PHE A 615 18.55 17.91 -35.22
CA PHE A 615 17.86 17.67 -33.94
C PHE A 615 17.49 18.93 -33.17
N ASP A 616 18.14 20.07 -33.45
CA ASP A 616 17.86 21.34 -32.80
C ASP A 616 17.11 22.33 -33.70
N GLU A 617 16.74 21.89 -34.91
CA GLU A 617 15.90 22.57 -35.89
C GLU A 617 16.45 23.94 -36.30
N ASP A 618 17.77 24.12 -36.23
CA ASP A 618 18.41 25.38 -36.57
C ASP A 618 18.66 25.55 -38.08
N GLY A 619 18.43 24.48 -38.85
CA GLY A 619 18.57 24.41 -40.29
C GLY A 619 19.91 23.86 -40.78
N ASP A 620 20.84 23.52 -39.88
CA ASP A 620 22.11 22.88 -40.16
C ASP A 620 22.17 21.46 -39.53
N VAL A 621 22.66 20.47 -40.29
CA VAL A 621 22.86 19.11 -39.75
C VAL A 621 24.27 19.03 -39.15
N ASP A 622 24.38 19.23 -37.83
CA ASP A 622 25.64 19.16 -37.07
C ASP A 622 25.54 18.41 -35.71
N LEU A 623 26.62 18.45 -34.91
CA LEU A 623 26.85 17.60 -33.72
C LEU A 623 26.91 18.40 -32.42
#